data_AF-A0A534AQ88-F1
#
_entry.id   AF-A0A534AQ88-F1
#
_cell.length_a   1.000
_cell.length_b   1.000
_cell.length_c   1.000
_cell.angle_alpha   90.00
_cell.angle_beta   90.00
_cell.angle_gamma   90.00
#
_symmetry.space_group_name_H-M   'P 1'
#
loop_
_entity.id
_entity.type
_entity.pdbx_description
1 polymer ?
#
loop_
_entity_poly.entity_id
_entity_poly.type
_entity_poly.pdbx_seq_one_letter_code
_entity_poly.pdbx_strand_id
1 'polypeptide(L)'
;MSLQVAAGIEIPDSDLSLSFVRASGPGGQNVNKVATAVQLRFDLAHSAVLPDAVKARLRALSGRRLTAEGAILIIARNHRTQEH
;
A
#
# COMPACT_ATOMS: atom_id res chain seq x y z
N MET A 1 7.84 -13.31 4.38
CA MET A 1 6.69 -13.90 3.64
C MET A 1 6.55 -13.11 2.37
N SER A 2 6.60 -13.74 1.20
CA SER A 2 6.57 -13.03 -0.09
C SER A 2 5.18 -13.01 -0.71
N LEU A 3 4.95 -12.08 -1.63
CA LEU A 3 3.69 -11.90 -2.35
C LEU A 3 3.88 -12.26 -3.83
N GLN A 4 3.28 -13.36 -4.26
CA GLN A 4 3.25 -13.72 -5.68
C GLN A 4 2.22 -12.88 -6.43
N VAL A 5 2.66 -12.15 -7.46
CA VAL A 5 1.80 -11.23 -8.25
C VAL A 5 1.57 -11.69 -9.68
N ALA A 6 2.44 -12.56 -10.19
CA ALA A 6 2.30 -13.22 -11.49
C ALA A 6 3.13 -14.52 -11.50
N ALA A 7 3.02 -15.32 -12.56
CA ALA A 7 3.88 -16.47 -12.76
C ALA A 7 5.35 -16.03 -12.82
N GLY A 8 6.18 -16.53 -11.89
CA GLY A 8 7.59 -16.18 -11.80
C GLY A 8 7.90 -14.78 -11.27
N ILE A 9 6.90 -14.03 -10.77
CA ILE A 9 7.12 -12.72 -10.13
C ILE A 9 6.61 -12.79 -8.70
N GLU A 10 7.57 -12.75 -7.78
CA GLU A 10 7.36 -12.82 -6.35
C GLU A 10 7.98 -11.59 -5.68
N ILE A 11 7.16 -10.78 -5.03
CA ILE A 11 7.62 -9.58 -4.32
C ILE A 11 8.05 -9.97 -2.90
N PRO A 12 9.31 -9.75 -2.50
CA PRO A 12 9.76 -10.06 -1.14
C PRO A 12 9.10 -9.13 -0.12
N ASP A 13 8.96 -9.58 1.14
CA ASP A 13 8.46 -8.72 2.22
C ASP A 13 9.31 -7.47 2.42
N SER A 14 10.61 -7.53 2.12
CA SER A 14 11.51 -6.38 2.26
C SER A 14 11.14 -5.21 1.34
N ASP A 15 10.42 -5.49 0.24
CA ASP A 15 9.89 -4.44 -0.65
C ASP A 15 8.55 -3.88 -0.15
N LEU A 16 7.94 -4.48 0.87
CA LEU A 16 6.59 -4.18 1.35
C LEU A 16 6.63 -3.70 2.80
N SER A 17 5.98 -2.58 3.10
CA SER A 17 5.83 -2.09 4.47
C SER A 17 4.37 -1.77 4.77
N LEU A 18 3.86 -2.27 5.90
CA LEU A 18 2.50 -2.06 6.36
C LEU A 18 2.49 -1.16 7.60
N SER A 19 1.70 -0.10 7.56
CA SER A 19 1.53 0.84 8.68
C SER A 19 0.05 1.06 8.97
N PHE A 20 -0.35 0.89 10.22
CA PHE A 20 -1.70 1.21 10.68
C PHE A 20 -1.85 2.72 10.80
N VAL A 21 -2.81 3.29 10.06
CA VAL A 21 -3.09 4.73 10.12
C VAL A 21 -4.33 4.98 10.97
N ARG A 22 -4.23 5.93 11.90
CA ARG A 22 -5.39 6.38 12.70
C ARG A 22 -6.30 7.22 11.81
N ALA A 23 -7.60 7.04 11.96
CA ALA A 23 -8.58 7.91 11.32
C ALA A 23 -8.56 9.28 12.03
N SER A 24 -7.79 10.24 11.51
CA SER A 24 -7.85 11.62 11.98
C SER A 24 -9.12 12.28 11.45
N GLY A 25 -10.17 12.30 12.27
CA GLY A 25 -11.31 13.21 12.13
C GLY A 25 -11.35 14.13 13.36
N PRO A 26 -11.69 15.43 13.21
CA PRO A 26 -11.89 16.32 14.35
C PRO A 26 -13.16 15.88 15.10
N GLY A 27 -12.99 15.13 16.19
CA GLY A 27 -14.09 14.60 16.99
C GLY A 27 -13.66 14.50 18.44
N GLY A 28 -14.15 15.42 19.27
CA GLY A 28 -13.91 15.47 20.69
C GLY A 28 -14.41 14.24 21.44
N GLN A 29 -13.90 14.11 22.66
CA GLN A 29 -14.36 13.27 23.77
C GLN A 29 -15.06 11.94 23.38
N ASN A 30 -14.30 10.83 23.55
CA ASN A 30 -14.74 9.42 23.60
C ASN A 30 -14.82 8.61 22.29
N VAL A 31 -13.72 8.47 21.55
CA VAL A 31 -13.60 7.34 20.59
C VAL A 31 -12.20 6.72 20.66
N ASN A 32 -12.09 5.58 21.35
CA ASN A 32 -11.00 4.61 21.18
C ASN A 32 -11.15 3.96 19.79
N LYS A 33 -10.90 4.71 18.71
CA LYS A 33 -10.98 4.14 17.36
C LYS A 33 -9.74 3.29 17.12
N VAL A 34 -9.95 1.98 17.11
CA VAL A 34 -9.03 1.00 16.52
C VAL A 34 -8.57 1.51 15.15
N ALA A 35 -7.31 1.32 14.79
CA ALA A 35 -6.79 1.80 13.51
C ALA A 35 -7.52 1.11 12.34
N THR A 36 -8.56 1.74 11.80
CA THR A 36 -9.46 1.15 10.78
C THR A 36 -8.89 1.20 9.37
N ALA A 37 -7.72 1.81 9.19
CA ALA A 37 -7.08 1.93 7.89
C ALA A 37 -5.63 1.45 7.98
N VAL A 38 -5.22 0.71 6.95
CA VAL A 38 -3.88 0.16 6.79
C VAL A 38 -3.28 0.78 5.53
N GLN A 39 -2.07 1.32 5.65
CA GLN A 39 -1.28 1.80 4.53
C GLN A 39 -0.24 0.73 4.18
N LEU A 40 -0.28 0.25 2.95
CA LEU A 40 0.76 -0.55 2.33
C LEU A 40 1.66 0.37 1.50
N ARG A 41 2.96 0.30 1.74
CA ARG A 41 4.01 0.90 0.92
C ARG A 41 4.73 -0.20 0.16
N PHE A 42 4.88 -0.05 -1.15
CA PHE A 42 5.68 -0.92 -1.99
C PHE A 42 6.86 -0.13 -2.58
N ASP A 43 8.09 -0.54 -2.30
CA ASP A 43 9.30 0.07 -2.86
C ASP A 43 9.55 -0.38 -4.31
N LEU A 44 8.82 0.25 -5.23
CA LEU A 44 8.92 -0.05 -6.66
C LEU A 44 10.30 0.32 -7.23
N ALA A 45 10.95 1.36 -6.72
CA ALA A 45 12.24 1.82 -7.24
C ALA A 45 13.33 0.78 -7.03
N HIS A 46 13.45 0.27 -5.80
CA HIS A 46 14.51 -0.65 -5.41
C HIS A 46 14.17 -2.13 -5.64
N SER A 47 12.92 -2.47 -5.94
CA SER A 47 12.49 -3.85 -6.18
C SER A 47 13.32 -4.56 -7.27
N ALA A 48 14.06 -5.61 -6.92
CA ALA A 48 14.91 -6.33 -7.88
C ALA A 48 14.14 -7.30 -8.79
N VAL A 49 12.90 -7.64 -8.41
CA VAL A 49 12.09 -8.69 -9.06
C VAL A 49 11.26 -8.19 -10.24
N LEU A 50 11.09 -6.88 -10.39
CA LEU A 50 10.33 -6.30 -11.48
C LEU A 50 11.24 -5.84 -12.63
N PRO A 51 10.98 -6.28 -13.88
CA PRO A 51 11.67 -5.76 -15.05
C PRO A 51 11.48 -4.24 -15.19
N ASP A 52 12.46 -3.54 -15.74
CA ASP A 52 12.43 -2.07 -15.81
C ASP A 52 11.22 -1.53 -16.61
N ALA A 53 10.84 -2.23 -17.69
CA ALA A 53 9.63 -1.92 -18.45
C ALA A 53 8.35 -2.01 -17.59
N VAL A 54 8.27 -2.98 -16.68
CA VAL A 54 7.15 -3.12 -15.74
C VAL A 54 7.19 -1.99 -14.73
N LYS A 55 8.37 -1.64 -14.19
CA LYS A 55 8.52 -0.51 -13.28
C LYS A 55 8.10 0.80 -13.93
N ALA A 56 8.52 1.08 -15.16
CA ALA A 56 8.15 2.28 -15.91
C ALA A 56 6.63 2.37 -16.10
N ARG A 57 5.99 1.25 -16.47
CA ARG A 57 4.53 1.18 -16.63
C ARG A 57 3.80 1.39 -15.30
N LEU A 58 4.27 0.77 -14.22
CA LEU A 58 3.69 0.95 -12.88
C LEU A 58 3.83 2.40 -12.38
N ARG A 59 4.97 3.07 -12.63
CA ARG A 59 5.14 4.50 -12.31
C ARG A 59 4.10 5.35 -13.02
N ALA A 60 3.88 5.13 -14.32
CA ALA A 60 2.88 5.85 -15.10
C ALA A 60 1.45 5.61 -14.60
N LEU A 61 1.12 4.37 -14.20
CA LEU A 61 -0.21 4.00 -13.70
C LEU A 61 -0.49 4.45 -12.26
N SER A 62 0.55 4.61 -11.45
CA SER A 62 0.40 4.88 -10.01
C SER A 62 -0.11 6.29 -9.71
N GLY A 63 0.14 7.24 -10.61
CA GLY A 63 -0.31 8.63 -10.48
C GLY A 63 -0.01 9.20 -9.08
N ARG A 64 -1.06 9.66 -8.37
CA ARG A 64 -0.97 10.26 -7.03
C ARG A 64 -0.50 9.31 -5.92
N ARG A 65 -0.45 8.00 -6.19
CA ARG A 65 0.01 6.98 -5.23
C ARG A 65 1.53 6.83 -5.24
N LEU A 66 2.21 7.34 -6.26
CA LEU A 66 3.66 7.30 -6.37
C LEU A 66 4.30 8.40 -5.53
N THR A 67 5.22 8.03 -4.65
CA THR A 67 6.03 8.98 -3.87
C THR A 67 7.21 9.50 -4.71
N ALA A 68 7.81 10.61 -4.27
CA ALA A 68 9.03 11.14 -4.89
C ALA A 68 10.21 10.15 -4.81
N GLU A 69 10.23 9.29 -3.78
CA GLU A 69 11.23 8.22 -3.61
C GLU A 69 10.95 7.00 -4.51
N GLY A 70 9.87 7.02 -5.30
CA GLY A 70 9.51 5.93 -6.20
C GLY A 70 8.82 4.75 -5.53
N ALA A 71 8.17 4.95 -4.38
CA ALA A 71 7.34 3.94 -3.74
C ALA A 71 5.86 4.13 -4.07
N ILE A 72 5.07 3.05 -4.12
CA ILE A 72 3.62 3.10 -4.30
C ILE A 72 2.95 2.98 -2.94
N LEU A 73 2.06 3.93 -2.61
CA LEU A 73 1.24 3.92 -1.40
C LEU A 73 -0.20 3.48 -1.71
N ILE A 74 -0.64 2.44 -1.01
CA ILE A 74 -1.99 1.89 -1.11
C ILE A 74 -2.63 1.97 0.26
N ILE A 75 -3.76 2.67 0.38
CA ILE A 75 -4.50 2.78 1.64
C ILE A 75 -5.73 1.89 1.54
N ALA A 76 -5.75 0.81 2.32
CA ALA A 76 -6.93 0.01 2.54
C ALA A 76 -7.70 0.59 3.73
N ARG A 77 -8.95 1.00 3.50
CA ARG A 77 -9.88 1.37 4.57
C ARG A 77 -10.86 0.22 4.68
N ASN A 78 -11.00 -0.36 5.87
CA ASN A 78 -12.02 -1.37 6.06
C ASN A 78 -13.38 -0.68 6.04
N HIS A 79 -14.07 -0.70 4.90
CA HIS A 79 -15.49 -0.39 4.86
C HIS A 79 -16.18 -1.62 5.42
N ARG A 80 -16.68 -1.54 6.65
CA ARG A 80 -17.64 -2.53 7.16
C ARG A 80 -18.93 -2.32 6.36
N THR A 81 -18.97 -2.82 5.13
CA THR A 81 -20.24 -3.02 4.43
C THR A 81 -20.86 -4.21 5.13
N GLN A 82 -21.73 -3.90 6.08
CA GLN A 82 -22.62 -4.89 6.68
C GLN A 82 -23.60 -5.26 5.56
N GLU A 83 -23.32 -6.36 4.87
CA GLU A 83 -24.30 -7.00 4.00
C GLU A 83 -25.47 -7.41 4.91
N HIS A 84 -26.62 -6.77 4.68
CA HIS A 84 -27.91 -7.16 5.23
C HIS A 84 -28.63 -8.01 4.19
#